data_AF-A0A1A6AKQ2-F1
#
_entry.id   AF-A0A1A6AKQ2-F1
#
_cell.length_a   1.000
_cell.length_b   1.000
_cell.length_c   1.000
_cell.angle_alpha   90.00
_cell.angle_beta   90.00
_cell.angle_gamma   90.00
#
_symmetry.space_group_name_H-M   'P 1'
#
loop_
_entity.id
_entity.type
_entity.pdbx_description
1 polymer ?
#
loop_
_entity_poly.entity_id
_entity_poly.type
_entity_poly.pdbx_seq_one_letter_code
_entity_poly.pdbx_strand_id
1 'polypeptide(L)'
;MEERQLPGFIMCVCTGKCPGFKAMDIWDFINQVRIELPVEYGFIHPQLCEEDGDRFLADFLKSHRKLIIGACAPNMQRKMFKQAFKDAGLDIKKDAVMLDIRDMTNEKAFGIVEKALKELGIEEE
;
A
#
# COMPACT_ATOMS: atom_id res chain seq x y z
N MET A 1 8.74 16.64 20.61
CA MET A 1 7.90 16.47 19.41
C MET A 1 7.86 14.98 19.16
N GLU A 2 6.68 14.34 19.20
CA GLU A 2 6.58 12.96 18.73
C GLU A 2 7.02 12.93 17.27
N GLU A 3 8.00 12.09 16.96
CA GLU A 3 8.50 11.92 15.61
C GLU A 3 7.34 11.38 14.75
N ARG A 4 6.94 12.15 13.74
CA ARG A 4 5.78 11.81 12.91
C ARG A 4 6.10 10.57 12.09
N GLN A 5 5.51 9.43 12.45
CA GLN A 5 5.78 8.18 11.74
C GLN A 5 5.05 8.16 10.38
N LEU A 6 5.79 8.35 9.28
CA LEU A 6 5.24 8.26 7.92
C LEU A 6 4.77 6.83 7.61
N PRO A 7 3.72 6.64 6.79
CA PRO A 7 3.22 5.31 6.45
C PRO A 7 4.15 4.59 5.47
N GLY A 8 4.13 3.26 5.48
CA GLY A 8 4.68 2.47 4.38
C GLY A 8 3.69 2.40 3.21
N PHE A 9 4.19 2.31 1.99
CA PHE A 9 3.40 2.03 0.80
C PHE A 9 3.81 0.68 0.18
N ILE A 10 2.87 -0.24 0.05
CA ILE A 10 3.06 -1.51 -0.65
C ILE A 10 2.18 -1.53 -1.90
N MET A 11 2.82 -1.67 -3.06
CA MET A 11 2.16 -1.91 -4.34
C MET A 11 2.14 -3.42 -4.63
N CYS A 12 0.96 -4.04 -4.63
CA CYS A 12 0.80 -5.44 -5.04
C CYS A 12 0.37 -5.52 -6.50
N VAL A 13 1.19 -6.16 -7.34
CA VAL A 13 1.08 -6.05 -8.80
C VAL A 13 0.59 -7.31 -9.52
N CYS A 14 0.14 -8.33 -8.78
CA CYS A 14 -0.35 -9.60 -9.34
C CYS A 14 0.60 -10.16 -10.44
N THR A 15 1.83 -10.48 -10.03
CA THR A 15 2.98 -10.92 -10.85
C THR A 15 3.49 -9.91 -11.89
N GLY A 16 2.97 -8.68 -11.89
CA GLY A 16 3.25 -7.69 -12.94
C GLY A 16 2.65 -8.03 -14.30
N LYS A 17 1.79 -9.06 -14.38
CA LYS A 17 1.15 -9.52 -15.62
C LYS A 17 -0.37 -9.36 -15.61
N CYS A 18 -0.93 -8.88 -14.51
CA CYS A 18 -2.36 -8.64 -14.40
C CYS A 18 -2.78 -7.56 -15.42
N PRO A 19 -3.80 -7.84 -16.26
CA PRO A 19 -4.32 -6.87 -17.23
C PRO A 19 -4.74 -5.53 -16.60
N GLY A 20 -5.13 -5.54 -15.32
CA GLY A 20 -5.47 -4.35 -14.56
C GLY A 20 -4.31 -3.36 -14.40
N PHE A 21 -3.05 -3.75 -14.61
CA PHE A 21 -1.91 -2.83 -14.57
C PHE A 21 -1.37 -2.47 -15.95
N LYS A 22 -2.05 -2.88 -17.03
CA LYS A 22 -1.56 -2.66 -18.42
C LYS A 22 -1.32 -1.19 -18.76
N ALA A 23 -2.10 -0.27 -18.17
CA ALA A 23 -2.01 1.16 -18.43
C ALA A 23 -1.02 1.90 -17.50
N MET A 24 -0.33 1.17 -16.63
CA MET A 24 0.56 1.70 -15.61
C MET A 24 1.99 1.21 -15.85
N ASP A 25 2.95 2.11 -15.78
CA ASP A 25 4.34 1.71 -15.58
C ASP A 25 4.56 1.54 -14.07
N ILE A 26 4.66 0.29 -13.64
CA ILE A 26 4.81 -0.11 -12.24
C ILE A 26 6.07 0.52 -11.61
N TRP A 27 7.17 0.61 -12.36
CA TRP A 27 8.45 1.09 -11.84
C TRP A 27 8.45 2.60 -11.72
N ASP A 28 7.95 3.30 -12.74
CA ASP A 28 7.82 4.76 -12.66
C ASP A 28 6.83 5.14 -11.56
N PHE A 29 5.71 4.44 -11.44
CA PHE A 29 4.71 4.72 -10.41
C PHE A 29 5.27 4.56 -8.98
N ILE A 30 5.94 3.44 -8.67
CA ILE A 30 6.52 3.27 -7.33
C ILE A 30 7.60 4.31 -7.05
N ASN A 31 8.39 4.68 -8.05
CA ASN A 31 9.45 5.69 -7.92
C ASN A 31 8.87 7.08 -7.69
N GLN A 32 7.77 7.40 -8.38
CA GLN A 32 7.06 8.65 -8.16
C GLN A 32 6.52 8.73 -6.72
N VAL A 33 5.81 7.69 -6.26
CA VAL A 33 5.25 7.65 -4.89
C VAL A 33 6.34 7.81 -3.82
N ARG A 34 7.49 7.12 -3.94
CA ARG A 34 8.55 7.19 -2.92
C ARG A 34 9.35 8.50 -2.92
N ILE A 35 9.34 9.25 -4.01
CA ILE A 35 10.11 10.51 -4.16
C ILE A 35 9.24 11.69 -3.80
N GLU A 36 8.00 11.70 -4.30
CA GLU A 36 7.13 12.88 -4.24
C GLU A 36 6.23 12.84 -3.00
N LEU A 37 5.75 11.66 -2.57
CA LEU A 37 4.80 11.57 -1.45
C LEU A 37 5.50 11.30 -0.11
N PRO A 38 4.92 11.78 1.02
CA PRO A 38 5.46 11.58 2.37
C PRO A 38 5.20 10.15 2.88
N VAL A 39 5.84 9.17 2.26
CA VAL A 39 5.87 7.77 2.68
C VAL A 39 7.26 7.41 3.19
N GLU A 40 7.33 6.53 4.19
CA GLU A 40 8.62 6.07 4.71
C GLU A 40 9.33 5.14 3.71
N TYR A 41 8.56 4.21 3.14
CA TYR A 41 9.05 3.17 2.25
C TYR A 41 8.07 2.95 1.10
N GLY A 42 8.59 2.62 -0.08
CA GLY A 42 7.82 2.12 -1.22
C GLY A 42 8.30 0.72 -1.59
N PHE A 43 7.38 -0.25 -1.60
CA PHE A 43 7.65 -1.64 -2.01
C PHE A 43 6.79 -2.03 -3.21
N ILE A 44 7.36 -2.80 -4.13
CA ILE A 44 6.58 -3.63 -5.04
C ILE A 44 6.62 -5.06 -4.51
N HIS A 45 5.45 -5.63 -4.26
CA HIS A 45 5.32 -7.05 -3.97
C HIS A 45 4.66 -7.77 -5.16
N PRO A 46 5.23 -8.85 -5.70
CA PRO A 46 4.66 -9.55 -6.85
C PRO A 46 3.23 -10.01 -6.60
N GLN A 47 2.98 -10.70 -5.48
CA GLN A 47 1.64 -11.12 -5.06
C GLN A 47 1.54 -11.14 -3.54
N LEU A 48 1.00 -10.08 -2.95
CA LEU A 48 0.88 -9.97 -1.49
C LEU A 48 -0.11 -10.99 -0.88
N CYS A 49 -0.99 -11.57 -1.69
CA CYS A 49 -2.01 -12.53 -1.25
C CYS A 49 -1.57 -14.00 -1.31
N GLU A 50 -0.31 -14.27 -1.65
CA GLU A 50 0.27 -15.62 -1.66
C GLU A 50 1.05 -15.89 -0.37
N GLU A 51 1.49 -17.13 -0.14
CA GLU A 51 2.13 -17.56 1.11
C GLU A 51 3.40 -16.79 1.48
N ASP A 52 4.20 -16.37 0.50
CA ASP A 52 5.36 -15.50 0.72
C ASP A 52 4.94 -14.06 1.06
N GLY A 53 3.88 -13.56 0.40
CA GLY A 53 3.28 -12.26 0.69
C GLY A 53 2.71 -12.15 2.09
N ASP A 54 2.02 -13.18 2.58
CA ASP A 54 1.50 -13.24 3.95
C ASP A 54 2.63 -13.18 4.99
N ARG A 55 3.73 -13.91 4.76
CA ARG A 55 4.91 -13.89 5.63
C ARG A 55 5.60 -12.53 5.62
N PHE A 56 5.79 -11.95 4.43
CA PHE A 56 6.34 -10.61 4.27
C PHE A 56 5.49 -9.58 5.03
N LEU A 57 4.17 -9.63 4.86
CA LEU A 57 3.26 -8.70 5.54
C LEU A 57 3.32 -8.89 7.07
N ALA A 58 3.34 -10.12 7.56
CA ALA A 58 3.48 -10.40 8.99
C ALA A 58 4.78 -9.85 9.58
N ASP A 59 5.90 -9.93 8.86
CA ASP A 59 7.17 -9.35 9.29
C ASP A 59 7.14 -7.81 9.23
N PHE A 60 6.57 -7.24 8.18
CA PHE A 60 6.45 -5.79 8.01
C PHE A 60 5.61 -5.15 9.12
N LEU A 61 4.50 -5.79 9.51
CA LEU A 61 3.57 -5.26 10.53
C LEU A 61 4.19 -5.18 11.93
N LYS A 62 5.32 -5.85 12.21
CA LYS A 62 6.08 -5.70 13.47
C LYS A 62 6.65 -4.30 13.67
N SER A 63 6.72 -3.49 12.60
CA SER A 63 7.12 -2.08 12.69
C SER A 63 6.06 -1.18 13.35
N HIS A 64 4.82 -1.69 13.54
CA HIS A 64 3.65 -0.94 14.03
C HIS A 64 3.37 0.36 13.27
N ARG A 65 3.89 0.48 12.04
CA ARG A 65 3.71 1.64 11.17
C ARG A 65 2.41 1.53 10.40
N LYS A 66 1.73 2.67 10.19
CA LYS A 66 0.57 2.72 9.29
C LYS A 66 0.96 2.25 7.89
N LEU A 67 0.05 1.56 7.23
CA LEU A 67 0.30 0.96 5.92
C LEU A 67 -0.74 1.40 4.88
N ILE A 68 -0.27 1.79 3.71
CA ILE A 68 -1.11 2.01 2.53
C ILE A 68 -0.80 0.90 1.53
N ILE A 69 -1.84 0.18 1.08
CA ILE A 69 -1.71 -0.91 0.11
C ILE A 69 -2.41 -0.53 -1.18
N GLY A 70 -1.65 -0.33 -2.25
CA GLY A 70 -2.15 -0.17 -3.62
C GLY A 70 -2.21 -1.53 -4.30
N ALA A 71 -3.41 -2.08 -4.50
CA ALA A 71 -3.58 -3.42 -5.06
C ALA A 71 -4.94 -3.57 -5.79
N CYS A 72 -5.64 -4.68 -5.54
CA CYS A 72 -6.96 -5.00 -6.09
C CYS A 72 -8.11 -4.42 -5.24
N ALA A 73 -9.33 -4.97 -5.35
CA ALA A 73 -10.49 -4.42 -4.65
C ALA A 73 -10.31 -4.37 -3.11
N PRO A 74 -10.66 -3.27 -2.41
CA PRO A 74 -10.34 -3.08 -1.00
C PRO A 74 -11.04 -4.07 -0.07
N ASN A 75 -12.26 -4.49 -0.41
CA ASN A 75 -13.00 -5.51 0.33
C ASN A 75 -12.26 -6.86 0.33
N MET A 76 -11.63 -7.23 -0.78
CA MET A 76 -10.83 -8.44 -0.89
C MET A 76 -9.56 -8.33 -0.08
N GLN A 77 -8.82 -7.21 -0.23
CA GLN A 77 -7.62 -6.93 0.57
C GLN A 77 -7.91 -7.05 2.08
N ARG A 78 -8.99 -6.40 2.55
CA ARG A 78 -9.41 -6.46 3.96
C ARG A 78 -9.74 -7.87 4.42
N LYS A 79 -10.31 -8.72 3.56
CA LYS A 79 -10.61 -10.11 3.90
C LYS A 79 -9.32 -10.94 4.01
N MET A 80 -8.41 -10.79 3.05
CA MET A 80 -7.17 -11.58 2.96
C MET A 80 -6.22 -11.21 4.11
N PHE A 81 -5.95 -9.92 4.31
CA PHE A 81 -4.93 -9.48 5.26
C PHE A 81 -5.42 -9.38 6.71
N LYS A 82 -6.71 -9.63 6.98
CA LYS A 82 -7.32 -9.47 8.31
C LYS A 82 -6.55 -10.22 9.40
N GLN A 83 -6.14 -11.45 9.10
CA GLN A 83 -5.51 -12.32 10.08
C GLN A 83 -4.10 -11.82 10.43
N ALA A 84 -3.31 -11.41 9.42
CA ALA A 84 -1.98 -10.83 9.64
C ALA A 84 -2.02 -9.58 10.53
N PHE A 85 -2.98 -8.67 10.32
CA PHE A 85 -3.17 -7.50 11.19
C PHE A 85 -3.56 -7.91 12.62
N LYS A 86 -4.49 -8.85 12.76
CA LYS A 86 -4.92 -9.35 14.07
C LYS A 86 -3.77 -9.99 14.84
N ASP A 87 -2.93 -10.78 14.18
CA ASP A 87 -1.78 -11.46 14.80
C ASP A 87 -0.68 -10.48 15.19
N ALA A 88 -0.56 -9.35 14.48
CA ALA A 88 0.30 -8.23 14.85
C ALA A 88 -0.30 -7.32 15.94
N GLY A 89 -1.52 -7.60 16.44
CA GLY A 89 -2.20 -6.77 17.43
C GLY A 89 -2.74 -5.44 16.88
N LEU A 90 -2.95 -5.35 15.56
CA LEU A 90 -3.38 -4.15 14.84
C LEU A 90 -4.84 -4.26 14.37
N ASP A 91 -5.48 -3.12 14.14
CA ASP A 91 -6.80 -2.99 13.53
C ASP A 91 -6.66 -2.56 12.06
N ILE A 92 -6.91 -3.49 11.14
CA ILE A 92 -6.84 -3.26 9.69
C ILE A 92 -7.67 -2.07 9.18
N LYS A 93 -8.68 -1.61 9.92
CA LYS A 93 -9.45 -0.40 9.55
C LYS A 93 -8.78 0.89 9.99
N LYS A 94 -7.99 0.86 11.07
CA LYS A 94 -7.31 2.03 11.65
C LYS A 94 -5.87 2.14 11.17
N ASP A 95 -5.21 1.00 11.03
CA ASP A 95 -3.77 0.91 10.80
C ASP A 95 -3.43 0.72 9.32
N ALA A 96 -4.44 0.54 8.46
CA ALA A 96 -4.22 0.46 7.03
C ALA A 96 -5.30 1.09 6.14
N VAL A 97 -4.82 1.60 5.00
CA VAL A 97 -5.65 2.08 3.89
C VAL A 97 -5.44 1.15 2.70
N MET A 98 -6.54 0.66 2.15
CA MET A 98 -6.55 -0.31 1.05
C MET A 98 -7.11 0.38 -0.19
N LEU A 99 -6.30 0.48 -1.24
CA LEU A 99 -6.60 1.21 -2.47
C LEU A 99 -6.69 0.23 -3.64
N ASP A 100 -7.72 0.37 -4.47
CA ASP A 100 -7.76 -0.28 -5.78
C ASP A 100 -7.13 0.68 -6.79
N ILE A 101 -6.00 0.28 -7.36
CA ILE A 101 -5.24 1.07 -8.34
C ILE A 101 -5.19 0.38 -9.70
N ARG A 102 -6.03 -0.64 -9.92
CA ARG A 102 -6.17 -1.31 -11.21
C ARG A 102 -6.94 -0.44 -12.19
N ASP A 103 -6.68 -0.67 -13.46
CA ASP A 103 -7.27 0.01 -14.62
C ASP A 103 -7.03 1.53 -14.60
N MET A 104 -5.87 1.93 -14.06
CA MET A 104 -5.44 3.32 -13.92
C MET A 104 -4.09 3.58 -14.59
N THR A 105 -3.87 4.83 -15.00
CA THR A 105 -2.55 5.35 -15.35
C THR A 105 -1.79 5.73 -14.08
N ASN A 106 -0.49 6.00 -14.22
CA ASN A 106 0.36 6.44 -13.10
C ASN A 106 -0.24 7.68 -12.40
N GLU A 107 -0.68 8.69 -13.16
CA GLU A 107 -1.19 9.95 -12.62
C GLU A 107 -2.47 9.75 -11.80
N LYS A 108 -3.39 8.90 -12.30
CA LYS A 108 -4.63 8.61 -11.59
C LYS A 108 -4.37 7.84 -10.30
N ALA A 109 -3.51 6.83 -10.34
CA ALA A 109 -3.15 6.06 -9.16
C ALA A 109 -2.40 6.93 -8.14
N PHE A 110 -1.51 7.80 -8.60
CA PHE A 110 -0.77 8.74 -7.75
C PHE A 110 -1.72 9.66 -6.99
N GLY A 111 -2.69 10.27 -7.67
CA GLY A 111 -3.70 11.12 -7.04
C GLY A 111 -4.55 10.39 -5.99
N ILE A 112 -4.76 9.08 -6.13
CA ILE A 112 -5.45 8.27 -5.11
C ILE A 112 -4.58 8.08 -3.87
N VAL A 113 -3.29 7.79 -4.05
CA VAL A 113 -2.35 7.65 -2.92
C VAL A 113 -2.18 8.98 -2.19
N GLU A 114 -2.00 10.07 -2.94
CA GLU A 114 -1.91 11.43 -2.39
C GLU A 114 -3.17 11.79 -1.59
N LYS A 115 -4.36 11.52 -2.14
CA LYS A 115 -5.62 11.72 -1.44
C LYS A 115 -5.72 10.90 -0.15
N ALA A 116 -5.27 9.65 -0.17
CA ALA A 116 -5.26 8.79 1.01
C ALA A 116 -4.35 9.34 2.12
N LEU A 117 -3.19 9.92 1.75
CA LEU A 117 -2.29 10.58 2.70
C LEU A 117 -2.94 11.83 3.31
N LYS A 118 -3.57 12.67 2.49
CA LYS A 118 -4.33 13.85 2.94
C LYS A 118 -5.46 13.48 3.91
N GLU A 119 -6.20 12.40 3.64
CA GLU A 119 -7.25 11.89 4.53
C GLU A 119 -6.70 11.34 5.86
N LEU A 120 -5.42 10.92 5.89
CA LEU A 120 -4.69 10.58 7.11
C LEU A 120 -4.09 11.82 7.81
N GLY A 121 -4.33 13.02 7.27
CA GLY A 121 -3.79 14.29 7.73
C GLY A 121 -2.32 14.49 7.40
N ILE A 122 -1.73 13.66 6.54
CA ILE A 122 -0.33 13.69 6.12
C ILE A 122 -0.22 14.48 4.83
N GLU A 123 0.37 15.66 4.91
CA GLU A 123 0.57 16.57 3.78
C GLU A 123 2.07 16.78 3.58
N GLU A 124 2.46 17.09 2.35
CA GLU A 124 3.80 17.60 2.03
C GLU A 124 4.01 18.93 2.77
N GLU A 125 5.17 19.12 3.42
CA GLU A 125 5.57 20.40 4.02
C GLU A 125 5.96 21.44 2.97
#